data_AF-A0A848IP48-F1
#
_entry.id   AF-A0A848IP48-F1
#
_cell.length_a   1.000
_cell.length_b   1.000
_cell.length_c   1.000
_cell.angle_alpha   90.00
_cell.angle_beta   90.00
_cell.angle_gamma   90.00
#
_symmetry.space_group_name_H-M   'P 1'
#
loop_
_entity.id
_entity.type
_entity.pdbx_description
1 polymer ?
#
loop_
_entity_poly.entity_id
_entity_poly.type
_entity_poly.pdbx_seq_one_letter_code
_entity_poly.pdbx_strand_id
1 'polypeptide(L)' 'MITGLKQMGCGNCGHEVFKLFTDDETRRIGVECQGCKEISWIQPEPSKLTIEFGENSDGRIAVF' A
#
# COMPACT_ATOMS: atom_id res chain seq x y z
N MET A 1 10.86 17.67 13.78
CA MET A 1 11.69 17.35 12.59
C MET A 1 11.70 15.84 12.45
N ILE A 2 11.25 15.29 11.32
CA ILE A 2 11.37 13.85 11.09
C ILE A 2 12.79 13.58 10.59
N THR A 3 13.54 12.74 11.30
CA THR A 3 14.93 12.38 10.97
C THR A 3 14.98 10.99 10.31
N GLY A 4 15.92 10.78 9.38
CA GLY A 4 16.16 9.47 8.78
C GLY A 4 15.32 9.11 7.55
N LEU A 5 14.52 10.04 7.03
CA LEU A 5 13.80 9.83 5.76
C LEU A 5 14.74 9.98 4.56
N LYS A 6 14.62 9.07 3.60
CA LYS A 6 15.21 9.18 2.27
C LYS A 6 14.11 9.53 1.28
N GLN A 7 14.36 10.53 0.44
CA GLN A 7 13.44 10.89 -0.63
C GLN A 7 13.40 9.77 -1.68
N MET A 8 12.21 9.42 -2.13
CA MET A 8 12.04 8.41 -3.18
C MET A 8 12.15 9.07 -4.56
N GLY A 9 12.80 8.38 -5.49
CA GLY A 9 12.96 8.82 -6.88
C GLY A 9 12.47 7.77 -7.86
N CYS A 10 12.19 8.19 -9.09
CA CYS A 10 11.76 7.30 -10.16
C CYS A 10 12.90 6.33 -10.51
N GLY A 11 12.62 5.02 -10.47
CA GLY A 11 13.63 4.00 -10.79
C GLY A 11 14.17 4.08 -12.22
N ASN A 12 13.44 4.72 -13.13
CA ASN A 12 13.82 4.87 -14.53
C ASN A 12 14.60 6.17 -14.79
N CYS A 13 14.11 7.33 -14.34
CA CYS A 13 14.71 8.64 -14.66
C CYS A 13 15.28 9.42 -13.48
N GLY A 14 15.19 8.90 -12.25
CA GLY A 14 15.69 9.56 -11.03
C GLY A 14 14.88 10.76 -10.56
N HIS A 15 13.83 11.18 -11.29
CA HIS A 15 13.01 12.33 -10.92
C HIS A 15 12.20 12.08 -9.64
N GLU A 16 12.03 13.11 -8.82
CA GLU A 16 11.52 12.96 -7.45
C GLU A 16 10.10 13.51 -7.24
N VAL A 17 9.54 14.18 -8.27
CA VAL A 17 8.18 14.72 -8.23
C VAL A 17 7.21 13.73 -8.87
N PHE A 18 6.18 13.38 -8.11
CA PHE A 18 5.14 12.44 -8.53
C PHE A 18 3.76 13.07 -8.39
N LYS A 19 2.87 12.72 -9.32
CA LYS A 19 1.43 13.02 -9.24
C LYS A 19 0.69 11.76 -8.86
N LEU A 20 -0.19 11.88 -7.87
CA LEU A 20 -0.97 10.76 -7.33
C LEU A 20 -2.41 10.83 -7.84
N PHE A 21 -2.97 9.67 -8.17
CA PHE A 21 -4.36 9.49 -8.57
C PHE A 21 -4.96 8.33 -7.76
N THR A 22 -6.26 8.42 -7.46
CA THR A 22 -7.01 7.31 -6.86
C THR A 22 -7.98 6.76 -7.89
N ASP A 23 -8.13 5.45 -7.91
CA ASP A 23 -9.22 4.76 -8.60
C ASP A 23 -10.23 4.28 -7.54
N ASP A 24 -11.45 4.83 -7.59
CA ASP A 24 -12.50 4.58 -6.61
C ASP A 24 -12.98 3.12 -6.61
N GLU A 25 -12.87 2.42 -7.74
CA GLU A 25 -13.33 1.03 -7.85
C GLU A 25 -12.36 0.04 -7.20
N THR A 26 -11.06 0.24 -7.42
CA THR A 26 -10.02 -0.73 -7.01
C THR A 26 -9.24 -0.32 -5.76
N ARG A 27 -9.45 0.91 -5.26
CA ARG A 27 -8.67 1.55 -4.19
C ARG A 27 -7.17 1.57 -4.48
N ARG A 28 -6.79 1.52 -5.75
CA ARG A 28 -5.40 1.63 -6.18
C ARG A 28 -4.98 3.08 -6.20
N ILE A 29 -3.71 3.30 -5.88
CA ILE A 29 -3.09 4.62 -6.00
C ILE A 29 -2.17 4.57 -7.22
N GLY A 30 -2.53 5.30 -8.27
CA GLY A 30 -1.68 5.55 -9.42
C GLY A 30 -0.61 6.59 -9.07
N VAL A 31 0.63 6.32 -9.47
CA VAL A 31 1.81 7.16 -9.19
C VAL A 31 2.48 7.49 -10.52
N GLU A 32 2.28 8.71 -11.01
CA GLU A 32 2.88 9.19 -12.27
C GLU A 32 4.14 10.02 -12.00
N CYS A 33 5.26 9.59 -12.56
CA CYS A 33 6.49 10.38 -12.55
C CYS A 33 6.34 11.63 -13.42
N GLN A 34 6.60 12.82 -12.86
CA GLN A 34 6.47 14.06 -13.63
C GLN A 34 7.61 14.30 -14.64
N GLY A 35 8.71 13.54 -14.56
CA GLY A 35 9.82 13.57 -15.50
C GLY A 35 9.57 12.72 -16.76
N CYS A 36 9.47 11.39 -16.60
CA CYS A 36 9.32 10.45 -17.72
C CYS A 36 7.86 10.07 -18.06
N LYS A 37 6.88 10.51 -17.27
CA LYS A 37 5.45 10.18 -17.41
C LYS A 37 5.10 8.70 -17.26
N GLU A 38 6.02 7.90 -16.73
CA GLU A 38 5.77 6.51 -16.38
C GLU A 38 4.80 6.43 -15.19
N ILE A 39 3.85 5.49 -15.27
CA ILE A 39 2.81 5.28 -14.25
C ILE A 39 3.06 3.94 -13.57
N SER A 40 3.23 3.99 -12.26
CA SER A 40 3.27 2.82 -11.37
C SER A 40 2.01 2.77 -10.50
N TRP A 41 1.76 1.63 -9.88
CA TRP A 41 0.57 1.43 -9.06
C TRP A 41 0.92 0.92 -7.67
N ILE A 42 0.40 1.57 -6.65
CA ILE A 42 0.35 1.04 -5.28
C ILE A 42 -0.98 0.32 -5.14
N GLN A 43 -0.93 -0.98 -4.89
CA GLN A 43 -2.09 -1.80 -4.54
C GLN A 43 -2.02 -2.09 -3.04
N PRO A 44 -2.89 -1.48 -2.21
CA PRO A 44 -3.06 -1.94 -0.85
C PRO A 44 -3.61 -3.36 -0.87
N GLU A 45 -2.89 -4.31 -0.27
CA GLU A 45 -3.41 -5.65 -0.06
C GLU A 45 -4.28 -5.66 1.21
N PRO A 46 -5.45 -6.33 1.18
CA PRO A 46 -6.26 -6.50 2.39
C PRO A 46 -5.47 -7.21 3.48
N SER A 47 -5.59 -6.73 4.73
CA SER A 47 -5.00 -7.42 5.87
C SER A 47 -5.60 -8.83 6.00
N LYS A 48 -4.74 -9.85 6.03
CA LYS A 48 -5.16 -11.21 6.34
C LYS A 48 -5.27 -11.38 7.85
N LEU A 49 -6.49 -11.64 8.34
CA LEU A 49 -6.72 -12.04 9.72
C LEU A 49 -6.72 -13.56 9.81
N THR A 50 -5.86 -14.12 10.65
CA THR A 50 -5.87 -15.55 10.99
C THR A 50 -6.16 -15.67 12.47
N ILE A 51 -7.09 -16.55 12.84
CA ILE A 51 -7.33 -16.92 14.24
C ILE A 51 -6.95 -18.38 14.37
N GLU A 52 -5.96 -18.64 15.22
CA GLU A 52 -5.56 -19.99 15.59
C GLU A 52 -6.19 -20.34 16.93
N PHE A 53 -6.83 -21.50 16.97
CA PHE A 53 -7.40 -22.08 18.17
C PHE A 53 -6.49 -23.23 18.60
N GLY A 54 -6.08 -23.25 19.86
CA GLY A 54 -5.20 -24.29 20.40
C GLY A 54 -5.87 -25.67 20.42
N GLU A 55 -5.06 -26.73 20.57
CA GLU A 55 -5.56 -28.09 20.72
C GLU A 55 -6.57 -28.18 21.88
N ASN A 56 -7.73 -28.79 21.62
CA ASN A 56 -8.89 -28.89 22.51
C ASN A 56 -9.69 -27.59 22.76
N SER A 57 -9.68 -26.62 21.83
CA SER A 57 -10.57 -25.44 21.92
C SER A 57 -11.62 -25.40 20.81
N ASP A 58 -12.88 -25.10 21.19
CA ASP A 58 -14.04 -24.97 20.29
C ASP A 58 -14.13 -23.61 19.58
N GLY A 59 -13.02 -22.87 19.54
CA GLY A 59 -12.99 -21.42 19.43
C GLY A 59 -14.02 -20.79 18.49
N ARG A 60 -14.78 -19.82 19.02
CA ARG A 60 -15.86 -19.13 18.30
C ARG A 60 -15.70 -17.63 18.46
N ILE A 61 -15.81 -16.90 17.35
CA ILE A 61 -16.03 -15.44 17.40
C ILE A 61 -17.50 -15.22 17.74
N ALA A 62 -17.80 -14.57 18.86
CA ALA A 62 -19.13 -14.10 19.20
C ALA A 62 -19.18 -12.57 19.13
N VAL A 63 -20.23 -12.02 18.52
CA VAL A 63 -20.54 -10.60 18.54
C VAL A 63 -21.70 -10.42 19.52
N PHE A 64 -21.53 -9.56 20.53
CA PHE A 64 -22.59 -9.16 21.45
C PHE A 64 -23.27 -7.89 20.97
#